data_AF-A0A0R2PWI5-F1
#
_entry.id   AF-A0A0R2PWI5-F1
#
_cell.length_a   1.000
_cell.length_b   1.000
_cell.length_c   1.000
_cell.angle_alpha   90.00
_cell.angle_beta   90.00
_cell.angle_gamma   90.00
#
_symmetry.space_group_name_H-M   'P 1'
#
loop_
_entity.id
_entity.type
_entity.pdbx_description
1 polymer ?
#
loop_
_entity_poly.entity_id
_entity_poly.type
_entity_poly.pdbx_seq_one_letter_code
_entity_poly.pdbx_strand_id
1 'polypeptide(L)'
;MNMKRFFSLESSRKRAIVLLKFESLLLLGIVIYLLVAPLISTVSVPAALSAEIVFGALGAAGLWGCAIGFQKARSFGRAPAVLANLIALGVSYYMITGNFLIVGVPLLFLSLITIISATLGYKE
;
A
#
# COMPACT_ATOMS: atom_id res chain seq x y z
N MET A 1 17.25 -17.35 -12.90
CA MET A 1 16.50 -17.24 -11.64
C MET A 1 15.39 -18.29 -11.66
N ASN A 2 15.38 -19.25 -10.73
CA ASN A 2 14.49 -20.42 -10.82
C ASN A 2 13.04 -20.02 -10.48
N MET A 3 12.14 -19.99 -11.47
CA MET A 3 10.77 -19.46 -11.37
C MET A 3 9.99 -20.08 -10.19
N LYS A 4 10.23 -21.37 -9.90
CA LYS A 4 9.63 -22.10 -8.77
C LYS A 4 10.02 -21.53 -7.39
N ARG A 5 11.23 -20.97 -7.27
CA ARG A 5 11.74 -20.39 -6.01
C ARG A 5 11.14 -19.01 -5.76
N PHE A 6 10.89 -18.24 -6.83
CA PHE A 6 10.27 -16.92 -6.77
C PHE A 6 8.85 -17.01 -6.17
N PHE A 7 8.04 -17.96 -6.63
CA PHE A 7 6.67 -18.19 -6.13
C PHE A 7 6.60 -19.06 -4.86
N SER A 8 7.72 -19.43 -4.26
CA SER A 8 7.70 -20.17 -2.99
C SER A 8 7.04 -19.35 -1.88
N LEU A 9 6.27 -20.02 -1.01
CA LEU A 9 5.56 -19.39 0.11
C LEU A 9 6.46 -18.48 0.95
N GLU A 10 7.66 -18.96 1.30
CA GLU A 10 8.60 -18.17 2.09
C GLU A 10 9.13 -16.93 1.36
N SER A 11 9.40 -17.04 0.06
CA SER A 11 9.84 -15.92 -0.78
C SER A 11 8.73 -14.89 -0.94
N SER A 12 7.50 -15.33 -1.22
CA SER A 12 6.32 -14.48 -1.30
C SER A 12 6.02 -13.78 0.02
N ARG A 13 6.14 -14.48 1.16
CA ARG A 13 5.98 -13.90 2.50
C ARG A 13 7.01 -12.82 2.79
N LYS A 14 8.30 -13.08 2.54
CA LYS A 14 9.37 -12.08 2.74
C LYS A 14 9.14 -10.83 1.90
N ARG A 15 8.75 -11.01 0.63
CA ARG A 15 8.43 -9.89 -0.26
C ARG A 15 7.20 -9.11 0.21
N ALA A 16 6.11 -9.79 0.57
CA ALA A 16 4.91 -9.14 1.09
C ALA A 16 5.24 -8.28 2.32
N ILE A 17 6.08 -8.77 3.24
CA ILE A 17 6.50 -8.00 4.42
C ILE A 17 7.24 -6.72 4.01
N VAL A 18 8.21 -6.83 3.10
CA VAL A 18 9.01 -5.67 2.66
C VAL A 18 8.14 -4.66 1.91
N LEU A 19 7.30 -5.12 0.99
CA LEU A 19 6.39 -4.29 0.20
C LEU A 19 5.38 -3.56 1.10
N LEU A 20 4.73 -4.26 2.03
CA LEU A 20 3.74 -3.65 2.92
C LEU A 20 4.37 -2.63 3.88
N LYS A 21 5.60 -2.88 4.37
CA LYS A 21 6.34 -1.88 5.16
C LYS A 21 6.70 -0.66 4.32
N PHE A 22 7.13 -0.87 3.08
CA PHE A 22 7.47 0.21 2.17
C PHE A 22 6.25 1.05 1.79
N GLU A 23 5.13 0.42 1.44
CA GLU A 23 3.84 1.08 1.17
C GLU A 23 3.34 1.86 2.37
N SER A 24 3.43 1.28 3.58
CA SER A 24 3.09 1.96 4.82
C SER A 24 3.93 3.23 5.04
N LEU A 25 5.25 3.16 4.80
CA LEU A 25 6.14 4.31 4.92
C LEU A 25 5.88 5.39 3.87
N LEU A 26 5.60 5.00 2.61
CA LEU A 26 5.21 5.94 1.56
C LEU A 26 3.91 6.65 1.93
N LEU A 27 2.90 5.91 2.38
CA LEU A 27 1.62 6.48 2.80
C LEU A 27 1.79 7.42 4.00
N LEU A 28 2.64 7.04 4.96
CA LEU A 28 2.99 7.92 6.08
C LEU A 28 3.69 9.20 5.61
N GLY A 29 4.61 9.11 4.64
CA GLY A 29 5.25 10.26 4.03
C GLY A 29 4.25 11.21 3.37
N ILE A 30 3.24 10.66 2.68
CA ILE A 30 2.13 11.44 2.10
C ILE A 30 1.33 12.13 3.21
N VAL A 31 0.99 11.43 4.29
CA VAL A 31 0.26 12.02 5.43
C VAL A 31 1.05 13.16 6.07
N ILE A 32 2.36 13.00 6.27
CA ILE A 32 3.24 14.06 6.80
C ILE A 32 3.26 15.25 5.85
N TYR A 33 3.37 15.01 4.54
CA TYR A 33 3.30 16.07 3.53
C TYR A 33 1.97 16.83 3.62
N LEU A 34 0.83 16.13 3.72
CA LEU A 34 -0.50 16.73 3.82
C LEU A 34 -0.72 17.49 5.14
N LEU A 35 0.00 17.14 6.21
CA LEU A 35 -0.02 17.90 7.46
C LEU A 35 0.73 19.22 7.36
N VAL A 36 1.80 19.27 6.57
CA VAL A 36 2.66 20.46 6.42
C VAL A 36 2.16 21.38 5.30
N ALA A 37 1.60 20.83 4.22
CA ALA A 37 1.12 21.59 3.06
C ALA A 37 0.15 22.75 3.39
N PRO A 38 -0.78 22.64 4.36
CA PRO A 38 -1.67 23.74 4.76
C PRO A 38 -0.95 24.93 5.39
N LEU A 39 0.27 24.75 5.88
CA LEU A 39 1.06 25.84 6.47
C LEU A 39 1.62 26.79 5.41
N ILE A 40 1.73 26.33 4.17
CA ILE A 40 2.33 27.05 3.05
C ILE A 40 1.34 27.35 1.92
N SER A 41 0.16 26.72 1.94
CA SER A 41 -0.84 26.79 0.87
C SER A 41 -2.26 26.93 1.41
N THR A 42 -3.13 27.60 0.67
CA THR A 42 -4.54 27.73 1.02
C THR A 42 -5.28 26.40 0.76
N VAL A 43 -6.09 25.98 1.71
CA VAL A 43 -6.87 24.74 1.62
C VAL A 43 -8.27 25.04 1.11
N SER A 44 -8.61 24.53 -0.07
CA SER A 44 -9.93 24.73 -0.68
C SER A 44 -11.05 23.95 0.03
N VAL A 45 -10.77 22.72 0.46
CA VAL A 45 -11.74 21.83 1.11
C VAL A 45 -11.14 21.20 2.37
N PRO A 46 -11.19 21.88 3.54
CA PRO A 46 -10.57 21.40 4.77
C PRO A 46 -11.09 20.05 5.27
N ALA A 47 -12.37 19.76 5.05
CA ALA A 47 -12.98 18.50 5.47
C ALA A 47 -12.41 17.30 4.69
N ALA A 48 -12.21 17.43 3.37
CA ALA A 48 -11.64 16.39 2.53
C ALA A 48 -10.18 16.11 2.92
N LEU A 49 -9.40 17.18 3.10
CA LEU A 49 -8.01 17.07 3.57
C LEU A 49 -7.91 16.37 4.93
N SER A 50 -8.77 16.73 5.88
CA SER A 50 -8.79 16.12 7.21
C SER A 50 -9.10 14.63 7.14
N ALA A 51 -10.08 14.23 6.31
CA ALA A 51 -10.40 12.84 6.09
C ALA A 51 -9.21 12.08 5.47
N GLU A 52 -8.54 12.66 4.48
CA GLU A 52 -7.38 12.05 3.82
C GLU A 52 -6.22 11.83 4.80
N ILE A 53 -5.96 12.78 5.70
CA ILE A 53 -4.95 12.63 6.77
C ILE A 53 -5.32 11.49 7.72
N VAL A 54 -6.57 11.44 8.20
CA VAL A 54 -7.02 10.42 9.14
C VAL A 54 -7.01 9.02 8.50
N PHE A 55 -7.63 8.86 7.33
CA PHE A 55 -7.67 7.59 6.63
C PHE A 55 -6.29 7.16 6.12
N GLY A 56 -5.44 8.10 5.70
CA GLY A 56 -4.05 7.84 5.33
C GLY A 56 -3.23 7.32 6.52
N ALA A 57 -3.37 7.94 7.70
CA ALA A 57 -2.69 7.50 8.92
C ALA A 57 -3.16 6.10 9.36
N LEU A 58 -4.48 5.87 9.35
CA LEU A 58 -5.07 4.56 9.64
C LEU A 58 -4.64 3.50 8.62
N GLY A 59 -4.60 3.85 7.34
CA GLY A 59 -4.11 2.98 6.27
C GLY A 59 -2.64 2.60 6.48
N ALA A 60 -1.80 3.57 6.87
CA ALA A 60 -0.36 3.34 7.08
C ALA A 60 -0.15 2.40 8.28
N ALA A 61 -0.83 2.66 9.39
CA ALA A 61 -0.82 1.79 10.56
C ALA A 61 -1.37 0.39 10.25
N GLY A 62 -2.45 0.31 9.47
CA GLY A 62 -3.07 -0.94 9.03
C GLY A 62 -2.13 -1.79 8.18
N LEU A 63 -1.48 -1.20 7.17
CA LEU A 63 -0.49 -1.88 6.33
C LEU A 63 0.71 -2.37 7.14
N TRP A 64 1.19 -1.57 8.09
CA TRP A 64 2.26 -1.98 9.00
C TRP A 64 1.83 -3.16 9.89
N GLY A 65 0.62 -3.10 10.43
CA GLY A 65 -0.01 -4.20 11.17
C GLY A 65 -0.11 -5.47 10.33
N CYS A 66 -0.47 -5.38 9.06
CA CYS A 66 -0.48 -6.50 8.12
C CYS A 66 0.92 -7.09 7.93
N ALA A 67 1.94 -6.24 7.78
CA ALA A 67 3.33 -6.68 7.67
C ALA A 67 3.82 -7.42 8.93
N ILE A 68 3.38 -7.01 10.12
CA ILE A 68 3.63 -7.74 11.37
C ILE A 68 2.88 -9.07 11.38
N GLY A 69 1.63 -9.10 10.89
CA GLY A 69 0.84 -10.32 10.74
C GLY A 69 1.54 -11.37 9.86
N PHE A 70 2.08 -10.95 8.71
CA PHE A 70 2.88 -11.82 7.84
C PHE A 70 4.18 -12.31 8.52
N GLN A 71 4.85 -11.47 9.31
CA GLN A 71 6.04 -11.89 10.09
C GLN A 71 5.70 -12.97 11.13
N LYS A 72 4.54 -12.86 11.79
CA LYS A 72 4.06 -13.83 12.77
C LYS A 72 3.36 -15.05 12.15
N ALA A 73 3.36 -15.18 10.82
CA ALA A 73 2.65 -16.22 10.07
C ALA A 73 1.17 -16.35 10.48
N ARG A 74 0.47 -15.21 10.60
CA ARG A 74 -0.97 -15.17 10.92
C ARG A 74 -1.79 -14.78 9.68
N SER A 75 -2.93 -15.46 9.48
CA SER A 75 -3.85 -15.21 8.35
C SER A 75 -4.38 -13.77 8.27
N PHE A 76 -4.50 -13.09 9.42
CA PHE A 76 -5.10 -11.75 9.52
C PHE A 76 -4.39 -10.67 8.68
N GLY A 77 -3.10 -10.83 8.36
CA GLY A 77 -2.38 -9.86 7.53
C GLY A 77 -2.75 -9.91 6.04
N ARG A 78 -3.26 -11.04 5.54
CA ARG A 78 -3.44 -11.27 4.10
C ARG A 78 -4.62 -10.50 3.51
N ALA A 79 -5.82 -10.71 4.05
CA ALA A 79 -7.03 -10.14 3.47
C ALA A 79 -7.00 -8.59 3.44
N PRO A 80 -6.61 -7.89 4.53
CA PRO A 80 -6.57 -6.42 4.51
C PRO A 80 -5.46 -5.88 3.58
N ALA A 81 -4.31 -6.55 3.48
CA ALA A 81 -3.23 -6.17 2.58
C ALA A 81 -3.64 -6.25 1.10
N VAL A 82 -4.36 -7.32 0.72
CA VAL A 82 -4.89 -7.48 -0.65
C VAL A 82 -5.95 -6.42 -0.92
N LEU A 83 -6.88 -6.19 0.01
CA LEU A 83 -7.93 -5.18 -0.14
C LEU A 83 -7.35 -3.76 -0.32
N ALA A 84 -6.39 -3.37 0.52
CA ALA A 84 -5.73 -2.07 0.41
C ALA A 84 -5.07 -1.87 -0.96
N ASN A 85 -4.42 -2.91 -1.49
CA ASN A 85 -3.78 -2.84 -2.79
C ASN A 85 -4.76 -2.89 -3.97
N LEU A 86 -5.93 -3.52 -3.82
CA LEU A 86 -7.02 -3.40 -4.81
C LEU A 86 -7.57 -1.97 -4.89
N ILE A 87 -7.67 -1.28 -3.74
CA ILE A 87 -8.02 0.15 -3.70
C ILE A 87 -6.93 0.96 -4.43
N ALA A 88 -5.65 0.71 -4.12
CA ALA A 88 -4.53 1.39 -4.78
C ALA A 88 -4.51 1.16 -6.31
N LEU A 89 -4.89 -0.04 -6.76
CA LEU A 89 -5.06 -0.35 -8.19
C LEU A 89 -6.16 0.53 -8.80
N GLY A 90 -7.31 0.66 -8.13
CA GLY A 90 -8.36 1.60 -8.53
C GLY A 90 -7.87 3.05 -8.63
N VAL A 91 -7.12 3.53 -7.63
CA VAL A 91 -6.50 4.88 -7.63
C VAL A 91 -5.53 5.02 -8.81
N SER A 92 -4.70 4.00 -9.09
CA SER A 92 -3.75 4.02 -10.21
C SER A 92 -4.46 4.16 -11.56
N TYR A 93 -5.60 3.48 -11.75
CA TYR A 93 -6.42 3.59 -12.96
C TYR A 93 -6.94 5.01 -13.16
N TYR A 94 -7.46 5.65 -12.10
CA TYR A 94 -7.90 7.04 -12.16
C TYR A 94 -6.76 8.01 -12.46
N MET A 95 -5.58 7.81 -11.87
CA MET A 95 -4.39 8.63 -12.14
C MET A 95 -3.91 8.50 -13.58
N ILE A 96 -3.90 7.28 -14.13
CA ILE A 96 -3.51 7.04 -15.53
C ILE A 96 -4.51 7.69 -16.49
N THR A 97 -5.81 7.52 -16.23
CA THR A 97 -6.87 8.15 -17.03
C THR A 97 -6.83 9.68 -16.94
N GLY A 98 -6.43 10.21 -15.79
CA GLY A 98 -6.16 11.63 -15.56
C GLY A 98 -4.81 12.14 -16.09
N ASN A 99 -4.10 11.36 -16.93
CA ASN A 99 -2.80 11.67 -17.53
C ASN A 99 -1.64 11.88 -16.53
N PHE A 100 -1.79 11.46 -15.28
CA PHE A 100 -0.76 11.53 -14.24
C PHE A 100 0.10 10.25 -14.23
N LEU A 101 0.68 9.94 -15.38
CA LEU A 101 1.35 8.67 -15.66
C LEU A 101 2.57 8.41 -14.76
N ILE A 102 3.28 9.47 -14.36
CA ILE A 102 4.52 9.37 -13.57
C ILE A 102 4.30 8.74 -12.18
N VAL A 103 3.10 8.87 -11.60
CA VAL A 103 2.73 8.22 -10.34
C VAL A 103 1.79 7.04 -10.57
N GLY A 104 0.84 7.17 -11.50
CA GLY A 104 -0.14 6.12 -11.78
C GLY A 104 0.48 4.81 -12.24
N VAL A 105 1.48 4.85 -13.14
CA VAL A 105 2.12 3.64 -13.65
C VAL A 105 2.95 2.91 -12.58
N PRO A 106 3.85 3.59 -11.81
CA PRO A 106 4.54 2.93 -10.70
C PRO A 106 3.59 2.35 -9.64
N LEU A 107 2.51 3.05 -9.30
CA LEU A 107 1.52 2.59 -8.32
C LEU A 107 0.80 1.32 -8.80
N LEU A 108 0.48 1.23 -10.08
CA LEU A 108 -0.11 0.03 -10.68
C LEU A 108 0.83 -1.18 -10.54
N PHE A 109 2.12 -1.01 -10.84
CA PHE A 109 3.07 -2.12 -10.70
C PHE A 109 3.28 -2.51 -9.24
N LEU A 110 3.42 -1.52 -8.35
CA LEU A 110 3.59 -1.77 -6.91
C LEU A 110 2.41 -2.57 -6.36
N SER A 111 1.18 -2.10 -6.62
CA SER A 111 -0.04 -2.75 -6.15
C SER A 111 -0.21 -4.18 -6.68
N LEU A 112 0.04 -4.42 -7.98
CA LEU A 112 -0.03 -5.77 -8.55
C LEU A 112 0.99 -6.73 -7.91
N ILE A 113 2.23 -6.28 -7.73
CA ILE A 113 3.29 -7.09 -7.13
C ILE A 113 2.93 -7.40 -5.66
N THR A 114 2.39 -6.44 -4.93
CA THR A 114 1.97 -6.63 -3.54
C THR A 114 0.76 -7.57 -3.44
N ILE A 115 -0.25 -7.45 -4.30
CA ILE A 115 -1.40 -8.39 -4.33
C ILE A 115 -0.92 -9.82 -4.54
N ILE A 116 -0.07 -10.05 -5.54
CA ILE A 116 0.44 -11.39 -5.85
C ILE A 116 1.26 -11.92 -4.66
N SER A 117 2.13 -11.08 -4.10
CA SER A 117 2.99 -11.47 -2.99
C SER A 117 2.20 -11.76 -1.70
N ALA A 118 1.19 -10.94 -1.39
CA ALA A 118 0.34 -11.12 -0.23
C ALA A 118 -0.56 -12.36 -0.36
N THR A 119 -1.13 -12.60 -1.55
CA THR A 119 -1.99 -13.74 -1.82
C THR A 119 -1.23 -15.06 -1.70
N LEU A 120 -0.02 -15.12 -2.26
CA LEU A 120 0.83 -16.32 -2.24
C LEU A 120 1.71 -16.44 -1.00
N GLY A 121 1.78 -15.40 -0.17
CA GLY A 121 2.66 -15.30 1.01
C GLY A 121 2.11 -15.99 2.26
N TYR A 122 0.92 -16.61 2.18
CA TYR A 122 0.30 -17.34 3.27
C TYR A 122 -0.51 -18.52 2.74
N LYS A 123 -0.36 -19.68 3.37
CA LYS A 123 -1.15 -20.89 3.11
C LYS A 123 -1.81 -21.31 4.43
N GLU A 124 -3.13 -21.52 4.36
CA GLU A 124 -3.95 -22.01 5.47
C GLU A 124 -3.62 -23.46 5.83
#